data_AF-A0A960A1J9-F1
#
_entry.id   AF-A0A960A1J9-F1
#
_cell.length_a   1.000
_cell.length_b   1.000
_cell.length_c   1.000
_cell.angle_alpha   90.00
_cell.angle_beta   90.00
_cell.angle_gamma   90.00
#
_symmetry.space_group_name_H-M   'P 1'
#
loop_
_entity.id
_entity.type
_entity.pdbx_description
1 polymer ?
#
loop_
_entity_poly.entity_id
_entity_poly.type
_entity_poly.pdbx_seq_one_letter_code
_entity_poly.pdbx_strand_id
1 'polypeptide(L)'
;PEWAVWAYRGDGLAALFYVENWQLAAVQADYYAADESLASPFQHFWSLSVQGQVFLIWPLIFGLAWLICRKMGWRPVRVLAVLFGLLFAGSLAYSVYITKADQQHAYFDTGARLWEFAFGSLLALAIPFVRSPKWTRVTLGWVGLAGMILCGIVLDVQGVFPGWIVLWPLGSAAAIMIAGSSGSALGVDRFLSWSPV
;
A
#
# COMPACT_ATOMS: atom_id res chain seq x y z
N PRO A 1 34.47 -6.73 6.91
CA PRO A 1 34.76 -8.03 7.58
C PRO A 1 34.07 -9.19 6.83
N GLU A 2 34.62 -10.40 6.85
CA GLU A 2 34.07 -11.54 6.08
C GLU A 2 32.63 -11.92 6.47
N TRP A 3 32.26 -11.76 7.74
CA TRP A 3 30.88 -11.99 8.21
C TRP A 3 29.86 -11.08 7.50
N ALA A 4 30.25 -9.86 7.15
CA ALA A 4 29.38 -8.91 6.45
C ALA A 4 29.11 -9.36 5.00
N VAL A 5 30.09 -9.98 4.35
CA VAL A 5 29.93 -10.50 2.97
C VAL A 5 28.89 -11.61 2.93
N TRP A 6 28.86 -12.49 3.93
CA TRP A 6 27.87 -13.57 4.01
C TRP A 6 26.47 -13.05 4.34
N ALA A 7 26.35 -12.05 5.22
CA ALA A 7 25.09 -11.37 5.50
C ALA A 7 24.51 -10.71 4.24
N TYR A 8 25.32 -9.91 3.52
CA TYR A 8 24.88 -9.25 2.28
C TYR A 8 24.53 -10.22 1.15
N ARG A 9 25.12 -11.41 1.12
CA ARG A 9 24.73 -12.47 0.17
C ARG A 9 23.32 -13.01 0.47
N GLY A 10 22.98 -13.19 1.74
CA GLY A 10 21.64 -13.63 2.16
C GLY A 10 20.58 -12.62 1.74
N ASP A 11 20.78 -11.35 2.08
CA ASP A 11 19.87 -10.25 1.73
C ASP A 11 19.78 -10.05 0.21
N GLY A 12 20.89 -10.18 -0.52
CA GLY A 12 20.89 -10.12 -1.98
C GLY A 12 20.05 -11.23 -2.63
N LEU A 13 20.11 -12.46 -2.10
CA LEU A 13 19.26 -13.56 -2.56
C LEU A 13 17.79 -13.34 -2.16
N ALA A 14 17.54 -12.86 -0.94
CA ALA A 14 16.19 -12.57 -0.48
C ALA A 14 15.54 -11.47 -1.32
N ALA A 15 16.27 -10.42 -1.68
CA ALA A 15 15.84 -9.38 -2.62
C ALA A 15 15.55 -9.95 -4.02
N LEU A 16 16.43 -10.81 -4.55
CA LEU A 16 16.24 -11.45 -5.87
C LEU A 16 14.94 -12.28 -5.93
N PHE A 17 14.62 -12.99 -4.86
CA PHE A 17 13.43 -13.83 -4.77
C PHE A 17 12.20 -13.13 -4.18
N TYR A 18 12.25 -11.80 -4.02
CA TYR A 18 11.13 -11.00 -3.49
C TYR A 18 10.69 -11.45 -2.08
N VAL A 19 11.63 -11.80 -1.21
CA VAL A 19 11.40 -12.18 0.21
C VAL A 19 12.25 -11.37 1.19
N GLU A 20 12.88 -10.29 0.74
CA GLU A 20 13.74 -9.43 1.57
C GLU A 20 13.00 -8.86 2.78
N ASN A 21 11.72 -8.53 2.62
CA ASN A 21 10.91 -8.03 3.73
C ASN A 21 10.78 -9.06 4.86
N TRP A 22 10.68 -10.36 4.56
CA TRP A 22 10.64 -11.39 5.60
C TRP A 22 11.98 -11.61 6.26
N GLN A 23 13.08 -11.48 5.51
CA GLN A 23 14.43 -11.53 6.05
C GLN A 23 14.65 -10.39 7.05
N LEU A 24 14.32 -9.15 6.67
CA LEU A 24 14.40 -7.96 7.54
C LEU A 24 13.48 -8.07 8.75
N ALA A 25 12.28 -8.62 8.58
CA ALA A 25 11.35 -8.88 9.68
C ALA A 25 11.90 -9.91 10.69
N ALA A 26 12.65 -10.90 10.22
CA ALA A 26 13.23 -11.96 11.05
C ALA A 26 14.45 -11.48 11.86
N VAL A 27 15.25 -10.58 11.29
CA VAL A 27 16.41 -9.98 11.99
C VAL A 27 16.04 -8.74 12.82
N GLN A 28 14.75 -8.42 12.92
CA GLN A 28 14.22 -7.22 13.59
C GLN A 28 14.99 -5.96 13.20
N ALA A 29 15.19 -5.77 11.89
CA ALA A 29 15.89 -4.61 11.38
C ALA A 29 15.17 -3.32 11.84
N ASP A 30 15.90 -2.44 12.52
CA ASP A 30 15.36 -1.14 12.89
C ASP A 30 15.45 -0.18 11.69
N TYR A 31 14.37 -0.12 10.89
CA TYR A 31 14.32 0.73 9.70
C TYR A 31 14.51 2.22 10.00
N TYR A 32 14.25 2.65 11.24
CA TYR A 32 14.34 4.04 11.68
C TYR A 32 15.60 4.33 12.50
N ALA A 33 16.56 3.40 12.56
CA ALA A 33 17.80 3.61 13.29
C ALA A 33 18.57 4.83 12.75
N ALA A 34 19.05 5.69 13.66
CA ALA A 34 19.78 6.91 13.30
C ALA A 34 21.16 6.65 12.68
N ASP A 35 21.67 5.41 12.79
CA ASP A 35 22.94 4.99 12.20
C ASP A 35 22.70 4.05 11.01
N GLU A 36 22.49 4.64 9.82
CA GLU A 36 22.31 3.90 8.57
C GLU A 36 23.58 3.20 8.08
N SER A 37 24.75 3.41 8.71
CA SER A 37 26.01 2.79 8.29
C SER A 37 26.04 1.26 8.47
N LEU A 38 25.09 0.73 9.25
CA LEU A 38 24.88 -0.69 9.49
C LEU A 38 23.72 -1.28 8.66
N ALA A 39 22.99 -0.46 7.90
CA ALA A 39 21.87 -0.89 7.07
C ALA A 39 22.36 -1.70 5.85
N SER A 40 21.64 -2.78 5.52
CA SER A 40 21.96 -3.59 4.34
C SER A 40 21.73 -2.78 3.06
N PRO A 41 22.62 -2.83 2.05
CA PRO A 41 22.37 -2.19 0.76
C PRO A 41 21.09 -2.67 0.07
N PHE A 42 20.62 -3.87 0.43
CA PHE A 42 19.40 -4.47 -0.09
C PHE A 42 18.15 -4.09 0.70
N GLN A 43 18.29 -3.38 1.83
CA GLN A 43 17.17 -3.05 2.71
C GLN A 43 16.03 -2.39 1.95
N HIS A 44 16.30 -1.45 1.03
CA HIS A 44 15.27 -0.76 0.25
C HIS A 44 14.45 -1.67 -0.70
N PHE A 45 14.88 -2.91 -0.96
CA PHE A 45 14.15 -3.89 -1.76
C PHE A 45 13.01 -4.58 -0.98
N TRP A 46 12.84 -4.29 0.32
CA TRP A 46 11.74 -4.82 1.12
C TRP A 46 10.38 -4.49 0.49
N SER A 47 10.18 -3.24 0.05
CA SER A 47 8.89 -2.80 -0.49
C SER A 47 8.65 -3.40 -1.88
N LEU A 48 9.72 -3.57 -2.67
CA LEU A 48 9.67 -4.27 -3.94
C LEU A 48 9.30 -5.75 -3.74
N SER A 49 9.84 -6.39 -2.71
CA SER A 49 9.52 -7.78 -2.33
C SER A 49 8.04 -7.96 -2.03
N VAL A 50 7.47 -7.07 -1.21
CA VAL A 50 6.02 -7.06 -0.92
C VAL A 50 5.21 -6.87 -2.21
N GLN A 51 5.61 -5.95 -3.10
CA GLN A 51 4.93 -5.74 -4.39
C GLN A 51 4.97 -7.00 -5.28
N GLY A 52 6.10 -7.69 -5.36
CA GLY A 52 6.22 -8.94 -6.12
C GLY A 52 5.30 -10.04 -5.57
N GLN A 53 5.20 -10.17 -4.25
CA GLN A 53 4.26 -11.11 -3.61
C GLN A 53 2.80 -10.75 -3.93
N VAL A 54 2.44 -9.47 -3.87
CA VAL A 54 1.10 -8.97 -4.25
C VAL A 54 0.79 -9.31 -5.72
N PHE A 55 1.74 -9.16 -6.63
CA PHE A 55 1.55 -9.50 -8.04
C PHE A 55 1.35 -11.00 -8.29
N LEU A 56 1.79 -11.87 -7.38
CA LEU A 56 1.45 -13.30 -7.42
C LEU A 56 0.08 -13.57 -6.79
N ILE A 57 -0.28 -12.88 -5.70
CA ILE A 57 -1.55 -13.07 -4.99
C ILE A 57 -2.75 -12.62 -5.84
N TRP A 58 -2.65 -11.52 -6.60
CA TRP A 58 -3.79 -10.93 -7.32
C TRP A 58 -4.34 -11.83 -8.44
N PRO A 59 -3.50 -12.43 -9.31
CA PRO A 59 -3.94 -13.45 -10.26
C PRO A 59 -4.68 -14.62 -9.60
N LEU A 60 -4.27 -15.04 -8.41
CA LEU A 60 -4.97 -16.09 -7.66
C LEU A 60 -6.36 -15.63 -7.20
N ILE A 61 -6.47 -14.39 -6.69
CA ILE A 61 -7.76 -13.78 -6.32
C ILE A 61 -8.68 -13.68 -7.55
N PHE A 62 -8.15 -13.23 -8.69
CA PHE A 62 -8.92 -13.15 -9.94
C PHE A 62 -9.35 -14.53 -10.45
N GLY A 63 -8.47 -15.53 -10.36
CA GLY A 63 -8.80 -16.92 -10.69
C GLY A 63 -9.90 -17.48 -9.79
N LEU A 64 -9.81 -17.26 -8.48
CA LEU A 64 -10.84 -17.64 -7.52
C LEU A 64 -12.17 -16.92 -7.81
N ALA A 65 -12.13 -15.62 -8.09
CA ALA A 65 -13.31 -14.85 -8.45
C ALA A 65 -13.98 -15.39 -9.71
N TRP A 66 -13.19 -15.75 -10.73
CA TRP A 66 -13.69 -16.36 -11.96
C TRP A 66 -14.38 -17.70 -11.69
N LEU A 67 -13.78 -18.57 -10.87
CA LEU A 67 -14.38 -19.84 -10.47
C LEU A 67 -15.72 -19.65 -9.73
N ILE A 68 -15.78 -18.69 -8.81
CA ILE A 68 -17.00 -18.34 -8.08
C ILE A 68 -18.07 -17.80 -9.03
N CYS A 69 -17.72 -16.88 -9.94
CA CYS A 69 -18.63 -16.34 -10.92
C CYS A 69 -19.20 -17.44 -11.83
N ARG A 70 -18.35 -18.36 -12.30
CA ARG A 70 -18.75 -19.49 -13.15
C ARG A 70 -19.70 -20.44 -12.44
N LYS A 71 -19.46 -20.73 -11.14
CA LYS A 71 -20.29 -21.67 -10.37
C LYS A 71 -21.59 -21.07 -9.85
N MET A 72 -21.56 -19.79 -9.44
CA MET A 72 -22.69 -19.15 -8.75
C MET A 72 -23.47 -18.16 -9.62
N GLY A 73 -22.98 -17.83 -10.83
CA GLY A 73 -23.61 -16.86 -11.73
C GLY A 73 -23.54 -15.40 -11.24
N TRP A 74 -22.67 -15.10 -10.27
CA TRP A 74 -22.54 -13.76 -9.70
C TRP A 74 -21.77 -12.82 -10.63
N ARG A 75 -22.02 -11.51 -10.49
CA ARG A 75 -21.27 -10.48 -11.22
C ARG A 75 -19.83 -10.39 -10.71
N PRO A 76 -18.80 -10.35 -11.59
CA PRO A 76 -17.39 -10.30 -11.18
C PRO A 76 -17.07 -9.17 -10.20
N VAL A 77 -17.61 -7.97 -10.43
CA VAL A 77 -17.38 -6.81 -9.55
C VAL A 77 -17.84 -7.09 -8.11
N ARG A 78 -18.99 -7.76 -7.92
CA ARG A 78 -19.50 -8.10 -6.58
C ARG A 78 -18.59 -9.12 -5.90
N VAL A 79 -18.17 -10.15 -6.63
CA VAL A 79 -17.27 -11.19 -6.09
C VAL A 79 -15.93 -10.58 -5.69
N LEU A 80 -15.32 -9.77 -6.56
CA LEU A 80 -14.06 -9.10 -6.28
C LEU A 80 -14.18 -8.11 -5.11
N ALA A 81 -15.27 -7.35 -5.02
CA ALA A 81 -15.51 -6.46 -3.89
C ALA A 81 -15.58 -7.22 -2.56
N VAL A 82 -16.22 -8.40 -2.55
CA VAL A 82 -16.26 -9.26 -1.36
C VAL A 82 -14.87 -9.82 -1.03
N LEU A 83 -14.15 -10.39 -2.01
CA LEU A 83 -12.83 -10.97 -1.79
C LEU A 83 -11.81 -9.94 -1.30
N PHE A 84 -11.71 -8.79 -1.98
CA PHE A 84 -10.83 -7.71 -1.54
C PHE A 84 -11.32 -7.05 -0.26
N GLY A 85 -12.64 -7.01 0.00
CA GLY A 85 -13.19 -6.50 1.26
C GLY A 85 -12.81 -7.37 2.46
N LEU A 86 -12.88 -8.70 2.31
CA LEU A 86 -12.43 -9.65 3.32
C LEU A 86 -10.91 -9.54 3.54
N LEU A 87 -10.13 -9.45 2.46
CA LEU A 87 -8.68 -9.28 2.54
C LEU A 87 -8.32 -7.97 3.26
N PHE A 88 -8.97 -6.86 2.89
CA PHE A 88 -8.80 -5.54 3.51
C PHE A 88 -9.10 -5.61 5.01
N ALA A 89 -10.27 -6.13 5.40
CA ALA A 89 -10.66 -6.17 6.81
C ALA A 89 -9.76 -7.08 7.64
N GLY A 90 -9.43 -8.27 7.12
CA GLY A 90 -8.55 -9.22 7.81
C GLY A 90 -7.13 -8.70 7.96
N SER A 91 -6.55 -8.19 6.89
CA SER A 91 -5.18 -7.63 6.90
C SER A 91 -5.09 -6.34 7.71
N LEU A 92 -6.11 -5.47 7.71
CA LEU A 92 -6.11 -4.26 8.53
C LEU A 92 -6.22 -4.61 10.02
N ALA A 93 -7.10 -5.55 10.38
CA ALA A 93 -7.22 -6.02 11.76
C ALA A 93 -5.91 -6.66 12.24
N TYR A 94 -5.28 -7.49 11.41
CA TYR A 94 -3.96 -8.05 11.69
C TYR A 94 -2.90 -6.97 11.81
N SER A 95 -2.86 -5.98 10.90
CA SER A 95 -1.93 -4.85 10.94
C SER A 95 -2.02 -4.09 12.26
N VAL A 96 -3.23 -3.72 12.70
CA VAL A 96 -3.42 -3.01 13.97
C VAL A 96 -2.97 -3.87 15.16
N TYR A 97 -3.28 -5.17 15.14
CA TYR A 97 -2.88 -6.09 16.20
C TYR A 97 -1.36 -6.25 16.29
N ILE A 98 -0.71 -6.58 15.17
CA ILE A 98 0.73 -6.87 15.14
C ILE A 98 1.56 -5.61 15.35
N THR A 99 1.13 -4.45 14.85
CA THR A 99 1.80 -3.16 15.11
C THR A 99 1.89 -2.86 16.61
N LYS A 100 0.86 -3.22 17.39
CA LYS A 100 0.88 -3.05 18.83
C LYS A 100 1.81 -4.04 19.54
N ALA A 101 1.98 -5.24 18.99
CA ALA A 101 2.78 -6.30 19.59
C ALA A 101 4.27 -6.17 19.25
N ASP A 102 4.58 -5.95 17.96
CA ASP A 102 5.92 -5.80 17.43
C ASP A 102 5.85 -4.91 16.17
N GLN A 103 6.08 -3.61 16.36
CA GLN A 103 5.98 -2.62 15.29
C GLN A 103 7.04 -2.84 14.20
N GLN A 104 8.26 -3.23 14.57
CA GLN A 104 9.36 -3.43 13.62
C GLN A 104 9.08 -4.62 12.72
N HIS A 105 8.57 -5.72 13.28
CA HIS A 105 8.09 -6.84 12.48
C HIS A 105 6.89 -6.43 11.61
N ALA A 106 5.90 -5.75 12.19
CA ALA A 106 4.72 -5.28 11.48
C ALA A 106 5.07 -4.41 10.28
N TYR A 107 6.17 -3.64 10.33
CA TYR A 107 6.65 -2.76 9.26
C TYR A 107 6.98 -3.53 7.97
N PHE A 108 7.60 -4.69 8.09
CA PHE A 108 8.01 -5.50 6.95
C PHE A 108 7.06 -6.67 6.63
N ASP A 109 6.12 -6.98 7.52
CA ASP A 109 5.16 -8.06 7.34
C ASP A 109 4.17 -7.79 6.19
N THR A 110 4.17 -8.68 5.20
CA THR A 110 3.27 -8.64 4.04
C THR A 110 1.80 -8.69 4.43
N GLY A 111 1.44 -9.58 5.36
CA GLY A 111 0.09 -9.72 5.90
C GLY A 111 -0.40 -8.43 6.57
N ALA A 112 0.48 -7.66 7.19
CA ALA A 112 0.17 -6.37 7.78
C ALA A 112 0.06 -5.24 6.74
N ARG A 113 0.60 -5.43 5.53
CA ARG A 113 0.54 -4.47 4.39
C ARG A 113 -0.57 -4.74 3.38
N LEU A 114 -1.05 -5.97 3.28
CA LEU A 114 -1.97 -6.39 2.21
C LEU A 114 -3.25 -5.55 2.11
N TRP A 115 -3.74 -5.01 3.22
CA TRP A 115 -4.92 -4.17 3.25
C TRP A 115 -4.73 -2.85 2.48
N GLU A 116 -3.51 -2.32 2.39
CA GLU A 116 -3.21 -1.08 1.65
C GLU A 116 -3.40 -1.30 0.14
N PHE A 117 -2.93 -2.45 -0.36
CA PHE A 117 -3.16 -2.88 -1.74
C PHE A 117 -4.62 -3.23 -1.99
N ALA A 118 -5.27 -3.93 -1.04
CA ALA A 118 -6.68 -4.27 -1.13
C ALA A 118 -7.58 -3.02 -1.14
N PHE A 119 -7.21 -1.97 -0.39
CA PHE A 119 -7.87 -0.67 -0.43
C PHE A 119 -7.81 -0.06 -1.83
N GLY A 120 -6.62 -0.06 -2.46
CA GLY A 120 -6.44 0.36 -3.85
C GLY A 120 -7.31 -0.43 -4.83
N SER A 121 -7.38 -1.76 -4.68
CA SER A 121 -8.26 -2.61 -5.49
C SER A 121 -9.75 -2.27 -5.31
N LEU A 122 -10.20 -2.08 -4.07
CA LEU A 122 -11.58 -1.70 -3.76
C LEU A 122 -11.92 -0.32 -4.34
N LEU A 123 -11.00 0.63 -4.21
CA LEU A 123 -11.13 1.96 -4.79
C LEU A 123 -11.26 1.87 -6.32
N ALA A 124 -10.41 1.09 -6.98
CA ALA A 124 -10.47 0.88 -8.43
C ALA A 124 -11.80 0.27 -8.88
N LEU A 125 -12.36 -0.67 -8.10
CA LEU A 125 -13.69 -1.22 -8.35
C LEU A 125 -14.81 -0.21 -8.12
N ALA A 126 -14.65 0.72 -7.17
CA ALA A 126 -15.66 1.71 -6.81
C ALA A 126 -15.70 2.91 -7.76
N ILE A 127 -14.55 3.38 -8.25
CA ILE A 127 -14.41 4.60 -9.08
C ILE A 127 -15.43 4.67 -10.23
N PRO A 128 -15.65 3.61 -11.05
CA PRO A 128 -16.61 3.67 -12.16
C PRO A 128 -18.07 3.97 -11.74
N PHE A 129 -18.42 3.74 -10.48
CA PHE A 129 -19.75 3.97 -9.93
C PHE A 129 -19.88 5.32 -9.21
N VAL A 130 -18.77 6.02 -8.97
CA VAL A 130 -18.77 7.33 -8.31
C VAL A 130 -19.05 8.42 -9.33
N ARG A 131 -20.20 9.09 -9.19
CA ARG A 131 -20.56 10.26 -10.00
C ARG A 131 -20.52 11.51 -9.13
N SER A 132 -19.45 12.29 -9.29
CA SER A 132 -19.25 13.54 -8.54
C SER A 132 -19.42 14.75 -9.47
N PRO A 133 -20.17 15.78 -9.07
CA PRO A 133 -20.24 17.01 -9.84
C PRO A 133 -18.87 17.71 -9.86
N LYS A 134 -18.67 18.57 -10.87
CA LYS A 134 -17.37 19.19 -11.15
C LYS A 134 -16.75 19.89 -9.93
N TRP A 135 -17.56 20.63 -9.16
CA TRP A 135 -17.09 21.35 -7.97
C TRP A 135 -16.57 20.40 -6.87
N THR A 136 -17.24 19.26 -6.66
CA THR A 136 -16.83 18.25 -5.68
C THR A 136 -15.50 17.63 -6.10
N ARG A 137 -15.30 17.37 -7.39
CA ARG A 137 -14.03 16.84 -7.92
C ARG A 137 -12.87 17.81 -7.70
N VAL A 138 -13.07 19.10 -7.97
CA VAL A 138 -12.07 20.14 -7.68
C VAL A 138 -11.73 20.19 -6.19
N THR A 139 -12.76 20.19 -5.33
CA THR A 139 -12.58 20.28 -3.87
C THR A 139 -11.87 19.04 -3.33
N LEU A 140 -12.31 17.83 -3.71
CA LEU A 140 -11.68 16.57 -3.31
C LEU A 140 -10.21 16.51 -3.75
N GLY A 141 -9.88 17.01 -4.94
CA GLY A 141 -8.52 17.04 -5.43
C GLY A 141 -7.60 17.89 -4.56
N TRP A 142 -8.01 19.11 -4.25
CA TRP A 142 -7.24 20.01 -3.38
C TRP A 142 -7.19 19.53 -1.93
N VAL A 143 -8.30 19.04 -1.38
CA VAL A 143 -8.34 18.46 -0.03
C VAL A 143 -7.44 17.24 0.06
N GLY A 144 -7.46 16.37 -0.96
CA GLY A 144 -6.58 15.21 -1.03
C GLY A 144 -5.10 15.58 -1.12
N LEU A 145 -4.75 16.56 -1.96
CA LEU A 145 -3.36 17.04 -2.06
C LEU A 145 -2.89 17.70 -0.75
N ALA A 146 -3.70 18.58 -0.17
CA ALA A 146 -3.38 19.21 1.11
C ALA A 146 -3.26 18.16 2.22
N GLY A 147 -4.18 17.20 2.27
CA GLY A 147 -4.15 16.08 3.22
C GLY A 147 -2.91 15.21 3.07
N MET A 148 -2.43 14.98 1.84
CA MET A 148 -1.19 14.25 1.57
C MET A 148 0.04 15.02 2.07
N ILE A 149 0.13 16.31 1.75
CA ILE A 149 1.25 17.17 2.20
C ILE A 149 1.25 17.28 3.73
N LEU A 150 0.09 17.52 4.34
CA LEU A 150 -0.05 17.61 5.80
C LEU A 150 0.33 16.30 6.48
N CYS A 151 -0.06 15.15 5.90
CA CYS A 151 0.37 13.86 6.41
C CYS A 151 1.90 13.76 6.46
N GLY A 152 2.61 14.18 5.40
CA GLY A 152 4.08 14.14 5.38
C GLY A 152 4.76 15.08 6.39
N ILE A 153 4.09 16.16 6.79
CA ILE A 153 4.64 17.15 7.76
C ILE A 153 4.31 16.77 9.20
N VAL A 154 3.08 16.31 9.45
CA VAL A 154 2.52 16.14 10.80
C VAL A 154 2.67 14.73 11.32
N LEU A 155 2.67 13.73 10.43
CA LEU A 155 2.60 12.34 10.84
C LEU A 155 3.96 11.85 11.35
N ASP A 156 4.09 11.77 12.67
CA ASP A 156 5.14 10.95 13.28
C ASP A 156 4.75 9.48 13.16
N VAL A 157 5.52 8.74 12.38
CA VAL A 157 5.28 7.33 12.07
C VAL A 157 5.85 6.39 13.15
N GLN A 158 6.66 6.91 14.07
CA GLN A 158 7.24 6.11 15.15
C GLN A 158 6.14 5.56 16.07
N GLY A 159 6.20 4.26 16.39
CA GLY A 159 5.25 3.60 17.30
C GLY A 159 3.90 3.17 16.70
N VAL A 160 3.43 3.79 15.61
CA VAL A 160 2.03 3.63 15.14
C VAL A 160 1.89 3.22 13.68
N PHE A 161 2.94 3.44 12.87
CA PHE A 161 2.99 2.91 11.52
C PHE A 161 3.29 1.42 11.61
N PRO A 162 2.50 0.56 10.94
CA PRO A 162 1.78 0.82 9.69
C PRO A 162 0.26 0.60 9.83
N GLY A 163 -0.24 0.60 11.07
CA GLY A 163 -1.62 0.28 11.41
C GLY A 163 -2.64 1.26 10.83
N TRP A 164 -3.65 1.60 11.62
CA TRP A 164 -4.76 2.44 11.14
C TRP A 164 -4.32 3.83 10.65
N ILE A 165 -3.14 4.31 11.07
CA ILE A 165 -2.64 5.65 10.72
C ILE A 165 -2.45 5.84 9.20
N VAL A 166 -2.20 4.75 8.48
CA VAL A 166 -2.02 4.74 7.01
C VAL A 166 -3.34 5.04 6.27
N LEU A 167 -4.50 4.97 6.95
CA LEU A 167 -5.78 5.41 6.37
C LEU A 167 -5.77 6.89 5.98
N TRP A 168 -4.97 7.73 6.65
CA TRP A 168 -4.85 9.14 6.28
C TRP A 168 -4.20 9.30 4.89
N PRO A 169 -2.94 8.89 4.64
CA PRO A 169 -2.35 9.05 3.31
C PRO A 169 -3.13 8.27 2.23
N LEU A 170 -3.68 7.10 2.54
CA LEU A 170 -4.54 6.36 1.59
C LEU A 170 -5.85 7.08 1.28
N GLY A 171 -6.49 7.69 2.26
CA GLY A 171 -7.70 8.50 2.07
C GLY A 171 -7.41 9.76 1.23
N SER A 172 -6.27 10.41 1.47
CA SER A 172 -5.78 11.52 0.65
C SER A 172 -5.57 11.10 -0.80
N ALA A 173 -4.88 9.97 -1.02
CA ALA A 173 -4.70 9.39 -2.36
C ALA A 173 -6.05 9.05 -3.02
N ALA A 174 -6.97 8.45 -2.27
CA ALA A 174 -8.31 8.13 -2.77
C ALA A 174 -9.09 9.38 -3.20
N ALA A 175 -9.01 10.47 -2.42
CA ALA A 175 -9.65 11.73 -2.76
C ALA A 175 -9.11 12.32 -4.07
N ILE A 176 -7.78 12.27 -4.28
CA ILE A 176 -7.13 12.68 -5.54
C ILE A 176 -7.59 11.79 -6.70
N MET A 177 -7.63 10.48 -6.52
CA MET A 177 -8.04 9.53 -7.55
C MET A 177 -9.52 9.67 -7.93
N ILE A 178 -10.41 9.87 -6.94
CA ILE A 178 -11.85 10.12 -7.17
C ILE A 178 -12.06 11.48 -7.84
N ALA A 179 -11.26 12.49 -7.48
CA ALA A 179 -11.27 13.77 -8.18
C ALA A 179 -10.97 13.56 -9.68
N GLY A 180 -9.93 12.79 -10.01
CA GLY A 180 -9.53 12.48 -11.38
C GLY A 180 -9.40 13.74 -12.26
N SER A 181 -9.66 13.62 -13.56
CA SER A 181 -9.67 14.77 -14.49
C SER A 181 -10.92 15.65 -14.32
N SER A 182 -10.85 16.68 -13.49
CA SER A 182 -12.01 17.53 -13.15
C SER A 182 -12.56 18.31 -14.36
N GLY A 183 -11.73 18.49 -15.41
CA GLY A 183 -12.05 19.33 -16.57
C GLY A 183 -12.23 20.80 -16.20
N SER A 184 -11.79 21.20 -15.01
CA SER A 184 -11.84 22.57 -14.49
C SER A 184 -10.49 23.25 -14.66
N ALA A 185 -10.50 24.55 -14.95
CA ALA A 185 -9.28 25.34 -14.91
C ALA A 185 -8.67 25.42 -13.50
N LEU A 186 -9.52 25.28 -12.47
CA LEU A 186 -9.15 25.32 -11.04
C LEU A 186 -8.86 23.94 -10.46
N GLY A 187 -8.87 22.88 -11.27
CA GLY A 187 -8.65 21.52 -10.80
C GLY A 187 -7.20 21.26 -10.42
N VAL A 188 -7.00 20.52 -9.32
CA VAL A 188 -5.66 20.05 -8.91
C VAL A 188 -5.00 19.22 -10.02
N ASP A 189 -5.79 18.56 -10.85
CA ASP A 189 -5.34 17.72 -11.95
C ASP A 189 -4.47 18.49 -12.94
N ARG A 190 -4.73 19.78 -13.17
CA ARG A 190 -3.87 20.62 -14.03
C ARG A 190 -2.47 20.84 -13.47
N PHE A 191 -2.39 21.03 -12.16
CA PHE A 191 -1.11 21.18 -11.47
C PHE A 191 -0.33 19.86 -11.49
N LEU A 192 -1.02 18.74 -11.23
CA LEU A 192 -0.43 17.40 -11.20
C LEU A 192 -0.09 16.83 -12.59
N SER A 193 -0.72 17.33 -13.65
CA SER A 193 -0.49 16.89 -15.04
C SER A 193 0.46 17.80 -15.82
N TRP A 194 1.28 18.60 -15.14
CA TRP A 194 2.23 19.48 -15.82
C TRP A 194 3.24 18.62 -16.59
N SER A 195 3.36 18.84 -17.90
CA SER A 195 4.38 18.20 -18.73
C SER A 195 5.79 18.51 -18.19
N PRO A 196 6.73 17.57 -18.25
CA PRO A 196 8.13 17.83 -17.93
C PRO A 196 8.64 19.03 -18.74
N VAL A 197 9.36 19.94 -18.07
CA VAL A 197 10.00 21.13 -18.66
C VAL A 197 11.31 20.72 -19.34
#